data_AF-S8CTE6-F1
#
_entry.id   AF-S8CTE6-F1
#
_cell.length_a   1.000
_cell.length_b   1.000
_cell.length_c   1.000
_cell.angle_alpha   90.00
_cell.angle_beta   90.00
_cell.angle_gamma   90.00
#
_symmetry.space_group_name_H-M   'P 1'
#
loop_
_entity.id
_entity.type
_entity.pdbx_description
1 polymer ?
#
loop_
_entity_poly.entity_id
_entity_poly.type
_entity_poly.pdbx_seq_one_letter_code
_entity_poly.pdbx_strand_id
1 'polypeptide(L)' 'EFEAHQPHFLDSCFLCNRSLSQKSDIFMYRGNTPFCSLECRQEQIEIDEALEKRWRASSSSSSCSLD' A
#
# COMPACT_ATOMS: atom_id res chain seq x y z
N GLU A 1 5.83 -28.25 19.49
CA GLU A 1 6.26 -26.87 19.27
C GLU A 1 5.90 -26.50 17.84
N PHE A 2 4.85 -25.70 17.65
CA PHE A 2 4.40 -25.29 16.32
C PHE A 2 4.76 -23.82 16.15
N GLU A 3 6.03 -23.55 15.84
CA GLU A 3 6.42 -22.23 15.36
C GLU A 3 5.97 -22.14 13.90
N ALA A 4 4.70 -21.75 13.74
CA ALA A 4 4.12 -21.43 12.45
C ALA A 4 4.99 -20.34 11.81
N HIS A 5 5.81 -20.75 10.84
CA HIS A 5 6.48 -19.86 9.90
C HIS A 5 5.40 -19.14 9.12
N GLN A 6 4.86 -18.07 9.72
CA GLN A 6 4.08 -17.09 9.02
C GLN A 6 5.00 -16.50 7.95
N PRO A 7 4.63 -16.57 6.67
CA PRO A 7 5.50 -16.11 5.60
C PRO A 7 5.92 -14.65 5.85
N HIS A 8 7.16 -14.34 5.49
CA HIS A 8 7.85 -13.05 5.67
C HIS A 8 7.22 -11.85 4.93
N PHE A 9 5.94 -11.91 4.57
CA PHE A 9 5.25 -10.86 3.80
C PHE A 9 4.96 -9.59 4.61
N LEU A 10 5.22 -9.63 5.93
CA LEU A 10 5.03 -8.50 6.85
C LEU A 10 6.34 -7.99 7.46
N ASP A 11 7.48 -8.26 6.83
CA ASP A 11 8.80 -7.96 7.42
C ASP A 11 9.24 -6.51 7.24
N SER A 12 8.61 -5.75 6.33
CA SER A 12 9.02 -4.36 6.04
C SER A 12 7.84 -3.45 5.74
N CYS A 13 7.94 -2.20 6.18
CA CYS A 13 7.03 -1.12 5.83
C CYS A 13 7.02 -0.91 4.32
N PHE A 14 5.85 -0.92 3.70
CA PHE A 14 5.70 -0.78 2.25
C PHE A 14 6.18 0.58 1.72
N LEU A 15 6.04 1.65 2.52
CA LEU A 15 6.44 2.99 2.10
C LEU A 15 7.93 3.26 2.29
N CYS A 16 8.44 3.10 3.52
CA CYS A 16 9.82 3.49 3.87
C CYS A 16 10.80 2.33 3.96
N ASN A 17 10.36 1.10 3.67
CA ASN A 17 11.16 -0.12 3.62
C ASN A 17 11.90 -0.48 4.93
N ARG A 18 11.55 0.18 6.05
CA ARG A 18 12.06 -0.16 7.39
C ARG A 18 11.52 -1.51 7.85
N SER A 19 12.34 -2.29 8.55
CA SER A 19 11.88 -3.58 9.07
C SER A 19 10.79 -3.40 10.12
N LEU A 20 9.78 -4.27 10.06
CA LEU A 20 8.71 -4.37 11.03
C LEU A 20 9.13 -5.43 12.03
N SER A 21 9.54 -4.99 13.23
CA SER A 21 9.92 -5.93 14.28
C SER A 21 8.68 -6.71 14.73
N GLN A 22 8.85 -8.01 15.06
CA GLN A 22 7.76 -8.89 15.53
C GLN A 22 7.01 -8.37 16.77
N LYS A 23 7.57 -7.40 17.50
CA LYS A 23 6.97 -6.79 18.71
C LYS A 23 6.34 -5.41 18.46
N SER A 24 6.38 -4.92 17.22
CA SER A 24 5.84 -3.60 16.86
C SER A 24 4.44 -3.74 16.28
N ASP A 25 3.55 -2.81 16.62
CA ASP A 25 2.25 -2.71 15.95
C ASP A 25 2.45 -2.50 14.44
N ILE A 26 1.74 -3.29 13.63
CA ILE A 26 1.76 -3.18 12.17
C ILE A 26 0.48 -2.51 11.72
N PHE A 27 0.63 -1.37 11.04
CA PHE A 27 -0.50 -0.64 10.48
C PHE A 27 -0.79 -1.18 9.08
N MET A 28 -2.00 -1.66 8.83
CA MET A 28 -2.37 -2.33 7.56
C MET A 28 -3.21 -1.43 6.64
N TYR A 29 -3.01 -1.54 5.34
CA TYR A 29 -3.87 -0.98 4.29
C TYR A 29 -4.20 -2.07 3.26
N ARG A 30 -5.47 -2.12 2.82
CA ARG A 30 -5.99 -3.08 1.80
C ARG A 30 -5.65 -4.57 2.06
N GLY A 31 -5.40 -4.95 3.31
CA GLY A 31 -5.19 -6.33 3.74
C GLY A 31 -3.79 -6.91 3.56
N ASN A 32 -2.99 -6.41 2.60
CA ASN A 32 -1.66 -6.96 2.28
C ASN A 32 -0.52 -5.94 2.33
N THR A 33 -0.79 -4.70 2.75
CA THR A 33 0.20 -3.62 2.72
C THR A 33 0.50 -3.16 4.14
N PRO A 34 1.63 -3.59 4.74
CA PRO A 34 1.99 -3.24 6.10
C PRO A 34 2.83 -1.94 6.19
N PHE A 35 2.68 -1.20 7.28
CA PHE A 35 3.40 0.04 7.55
C PHE A 35 3.89 0.11 9.00
N CYS A 36 5.04 0.78 9.20
CA CYS A 36 5.64 0.96 10.52
C CYS A 36 4.99 2.08 11.35
N SER A 37 4.11 2.89 10.75
CA SER A 37 3.40 3.97 11.42
C SER A 37 2.09 4.30 10.68
N LEU A 38 1.16 4.95 11.39
CA LEU A 38 -0.02 5.56 10.76
C LEU A 38 0.36 6.60 9.70
N GLU A 39 1.46 7.32 9.91
CA GLU A 39 1.94 8.35 8.99
C GLU A 39 2.37 7.72 7.65
N CYS A 40 3.18 6.66 7.67
CA CYS A 40 3.54 5.95 6.44
C CYS A 40 2.33 5.33 5.74
N ARG A 41 1.34 4.85 6.51
CA ARG A 41 0.09 4.35 5.93
C ARG A 41 -0.71 5.47 5.26
N GLN A 42 -0.82 6.62 5.91
CA GLN A 42 -1.60 7.76 5.41
C GLN A 42 -0.99 8.34 4.13
N GLU A 43 0.34 8.49 4.09
CA GLU A 43 1.05 8.98 2.91
C GLU A 43 0.84 8.05 1.70
N GLN A 44 0.84 6.72 1.89
CA GLN A 44 0.52 5.79 0.81
C GLN A 44 -0.93 5.94 0.31
N ILE A 45 -1.89 6.16 1.20
CA ILE A 45 -3.30 6.39 0.81
C ILE A 45 -3.39 7.63 -0.09
N GLU A 46 -2.72 8.72 0.29
CA GLU A 46 -2.72 9.96 -0.49
C GLU A 46 -2.07 9.78 -1.87
N ILE A 47 -0.97 9.02 -1.94
CA ILE A 47 -0.31 8.65 -3.20
C ILE A 47 -1.27 7.85 -4.09
N ASP A 48 -1.89 6.79 -3.56
CA ASP A 48 -2.81 5.94 -4.30
C ASP A 48 -4.02 6.74 -4.82
N GLU A 49 -4.64 7.60 -3.99
CA GLU A 49 -5.74 8.46 -4.40
C GLU A 49 -5.35 9.46 -5.49
N ALA A 50 -4.15 10.05 -5.40
CA ALA A 50 -3.62 10.94 -6.43
C ALA A 50 -3.38 10.20 -7.75
N LEU A 51 -2.86 8.97 -7.68
CA LEU A 51 -2.70 8.09 -8.82
C LEU A 51 -4.06 7.77 -9.44
N GLU A 52 -5.06 7.33 -8.68
CA GLU A 52 -6.39 7.00 -9.20
C GLU A 52 -7.04 8.21 -9.92
N LYS A 53 -6.87 9.43 -9.39
CA LYS A 53 -7.36 10.66 -10.04
C LYS A 53 -6.70 10.92 -11.40
N ARG A 54 -5.37 10.77 -11.51
CA ARG A 54 -4.69 10.94 -12.81
C ARG A 54 -5.10 9.87 -13.83
N TRP A 55 -5.28 8.62 -13.41
CA TRP A 55 -5.72 7.54 -14.30
C TRP A 55 -7.13 7.81 -14.84
N ARG A 56 -8.03 8.31 -13.99
CA ARG A 56 -9.38 8.71 -14.43
C ARG A 56 -9.35 9.87 -15.42
N ALA A 57 -8.51 10.88 -15.17
CA ALA A 57 -8.34 12.01 -16.08
C ALA A 57 -7.75 11.60 -17.44
N SER A 58 -6.76 10.70 -17.45
CA SER A 58 -6.16 10.18 -18.69
C SER A 58 -7.09 9.22 -19.44
N SER A 59 -7.97 8.51 -18.72
CA SER A 59 -8.97 7.63 -19.34
C SER A 59 -10.12 8.42 -19.97
N SER A 60 -10.46 9.61 -19.44
CA SER A 60 -11.45 10.50 -20.06
C SER A 60 -10.98 11.14 -21.38
N SER A 61 -9.66 11.16 -21.66
CA SER A 61 -9.12 11.62 -22.94
C SER A 61 -9.09 10.55 -24.05
N SER A 62 -9.54 9.32 -23.78
CA SER A 62 -9.58 8.23 -24.76
C SER A 62 -11.00 7.80 -25.15
N SER A 63 -12.02 8.58 -24.78
CA SER A 63 -13.39 8.37 -25.23
C SER A 63 -13.55 8.75 -26.71
N CYS A 64 -13.58 7.73 -27.56
CA CYS A 64 -14.16 7.68 -28.91
C CYS A 64 -13.91 8.87 -29.87
N SER A 65 -12.86 8.77 -30.68
CA SER A 65 -12.90 9.27 -32.07
C SER A 65 -13.10 8.08 -32.99
N LEU A 66 -14.34 7.59 -33.07
CA LEU A 66 -14.81 6.70 -34.14
C LEU A 66 -16.26 7.10 -34.45
N ASP A 67 -16.41 8.18 -35.22
CA ASP A 67 -17.45 8.35 -36.25
C ASP A 67 -16.79 9.09 -37.42
#